data_AF-A0A6H2EES5-F1
#
_entry.id   AF-A0A6H2EES5-F1
#
_cell.length_a   1.000
_cell.length_b   1.000
_cell.length_c   1.000
_cell.angle_alpha   90.00
_cell.angle_beta   90.00
_cell.angle_gamma   90.00
#
_symmetry.space_group_name_H-M   'P 1'
#
loop_
_entity.id
_entity.type
_entity.pdbx_description
1 polymer ?
#
loop_
_entity_poly.entity_id
_entity_poly.type
_entity_poly.pdbx_seq_one_letter_code
_entity_poly.pdbx_strand_id
1 'polypeptide(L)'
;MRIFVLRTNFFNDPLFSEIVAKAEGAIENGVLPERIYQGSSGSYFVKDASHQCLAVFKPKDEEPYGRLNPKWTKWMHKLCCPCCFGRACLIPNQGYLSESGASLVDRKLNLNVVPKTRVVRLVAESFNYARIDRQKAKLKKRIKEHYPSAHFNRMSLPLKTGSFQLFVEGYKDADYWLRRFESEPLPPSVAKSFQLQFERLVVLDYIIRNTDRGNDNWLIKYVAPKITTQVGGTGGRTMHGVVTPKLPNALGASKIVDLNEPPQASPKPTTGGRPSNHLAGGAATSAQQDSSSLASSEDEPSSRSPPTSEPDWNVVNSAFIRIAAIDNGLAFPFKHPDSWRAYPYHWAWLPQAKIPFSEEIKEQVLPQLSDMNFVEEICTELLYLFQQDRGFDKRLFERQMSVMRGQILNLTQALRDGKSPVQLVQMPAVIVERSSGSRFFSFTQRFQNKSPFFSWC
;
A
#
# COMPACT_ATOMS: atom_id res chain seq x y z
N MET A 1 -0.25 5.54 35.10
CA MET A 1 -0.17 4.12 34.69
C MET A 1 0.82 4.01 33.55
N ARG A 2 2.10 3.68 33.80
CA ARG A 2 3.07 3.54 32.71
C ARG A 2 2.90 2.16 32.08
N ILE A 3 2.06 2.07 31.04
CA ILE A 3 2.11 0.95 30.12
C ILE A 3 3.45 1.12 29.40
N PHE A 4 4.41 0.23 29.65
CA PHE A 4 5.57 0.10 28.75
C PHE A 4 5.03 -0.45 27.43
N VAL A 5 4.46 0.43 26.60
CA VAL A 5 4.30 0.19 25.19
C VAL A 5 5.73 0.21 24.67
N LEU A 6 6.23 -0.92 24.18
CA LEU A 6 7.33 -0.87 23.22
C LEU A 6 6.78 -0.07 22.05
N ARG A 7 6.96 1.27 22.07
CA ARG A 7 6.51 2.12 20.98
C ARG A 7 7.12 1.56 19.72
N THR A 8 6.26 1.15 18.79
CA THR A 8 6.73 0.67 17.50
C THR A 8 7.22 1.90 16.74
N ASN A 9 8.50 2.24 16.92
CA ASN A 9 9.07 3.43 16.33
C ASN A 9 9.73 3.07 14.99
N PHE A 10 9.18 3.61 13.90
CA PHE A 10 9.75 3.48 12.57
C PHE A 10 10.56 4.74 12.29
N PHE A 11 11.84 4.74 12.70
CA PHE A 11 12.74 5.89 12.51
C PHE A 11 12.83 6.34 11.05
N ASN A 12 12.69 5.40 10.10
CA ASN A 12 12.73 5.67 8.67
C ASN A 12 11.35 6.04 8.07
N ASP A 13 10.30 6.16 8.89
CA ASP A 13 8.94 6.50 8.45
C ASP A 13 8.16 7.23 9.56
N PRO A 14 8.46 8.53 9.79
CA PRO A 14 7.84 9.30 10.87
C PRO A 14 6.32 9.40 10.75
N LEU A 15 5.79 9.53 9.53
CA LEU A 15 4.35 9.66 9.31
C LEU A 15 3.59 8.35 9.62
N PHE A 16 4.17 7.19 9.27
CA PHE A 16 3.58 5.92 9.71
C PHE A 16 3.66 5.76 11.24
N SER A 17 4.76 6.19 11.87
CA SER A 17 4.90 6.18 13.33
C SER A 17 3.87 7.07 14.03
N GLU A 18 3.57 8.24 13.46
CA GLU A 18 2.53 9.14 13.96
C GLU A 18 1.14 8.50 13.89
N ILE A 19 0.81 7.81 12.79
CA ILE A 19 -0.48 7.13 12.64
C ILE A 19 -0.62 5.99 13.67
N VAL A 20 0.44 5.22 13.91
CA VAL A 20 0.45 4.18 14.94
C VAL A 20 0.28 4.81 16.33
N ALA A 21 0.95 5.93 16.62
CA ALA A 21 0.79 6.64 17.89
C ALA A 21 -0.64 7.20 18.08
N LYS A 22 -1.27 7.71 17.01
CA LYS A 22 -2.69 8.13 17.04
C LYS A 22 -3.62 6.96 17.36
N ALA A 23 -3.39 5.80 16.76
CA ALA A 23 -4.13 4.58 17.06
C ALA A 23 -3.94 4.14 18.52
N GLU A 24 -2.71 4.12 19.03
CA GLU A 24 -2.42 3.78 20.43
C GLU A 24 -3.13 4.74 21.40
N GLY A 25 -3.05 6.04 21.16
CA GLY A 25 -3.72 7.07 21.97
C GLY A 25 -5.25 6.96 21.92
N ALA A 26 -5.83 6.63 20.77
CA ALA A 26 -7.27 6.41 20.63
C ALA A 26 -7.73 5.19 21.46
N ILE A 27 -6.96 4.09 21.42
CA ILE A 27 -7.24 2.88 22.19
C ILE A 27 -7.14 3.14 23.69
N GLU A 28 -6.12 3.89 24.14
CA GLU A 28 -5.95 4.29 25.54
C GLU A 28 -7.13 5.14 26.05
N ASN A 29 -7.72 5.94 25.18
CA ASN A 29 -8.91 6.76 25.47
C ASN A 29 -10.24 6.03 25.25
N GLY A 30 -10.22 4.70 25.04
CA GLY A 30 -11.42 3.87 24.94
C GLY A 30 -12.04 3.77 23.55
N VAL A 31 -11.46 4.39 22.52
CA VAL A 31 -11.86 4.16 21.12
C VAL A 31 -11.22 2.87 20.64
N LEU A 32 -11.94 1.76 20.81
CA LEU A 32 -11.43 0.43 20.52
C LEU A 32 -11.51 0.08 19.03
N PRO A 33 -10.58 -0.73 18.49
CA PRO A 33 -10.68 -1.23 17.12
C PRO A 33 -11.93 -2.08 16.93
N GLU A 34 -12.63 -1.86 15.81
CA GLU A 34 -13.89 -2.52 15.49
C GLU A 34 -13.66 -3.72 14.59
N ARG A 35 -14.26 -4.86 14.94
CA ARG A 35 -14.07 -6.10 14.19
C ARG A 35 -14.76 -6.05 12.83
N ILE A 36 -14.02 -6.45 11.79
CA ILE A 36 -14.55 -6.69 10.44
C ILE A 36 -15.09 -8.12 10.40
N TYR A 37 -16.39 -8.26 10.13
CA TYR A 37 -17.05 -9.58 10.12
C TYR A 37 -16.88 -10.33 8.80
N GLN A 38 -16.66 -9.61 7.69
CA GLN A 38 -16.35 -10.19 6.39
C GLN A 38 -14.94 -10.85 6.38
N GLY A 39 -14.65 -11.70 5.39
CA GLY A 39 -13.37 -12.41 5.28
C GLY A 39 -13.27 -13.68 6.13
N SER A 40 -12.06 -14.18 6.39
CA SER A 40 -11.86 -15.47 7.10
C SER A 40 -10.91 -15.44 8.31
N SER A 41 -10.29 -14.29 8.58
CA SER A 41 -9.41 -14.00 9.70
C SER A 41 -10.06 -13.04 10.70
N GLY A 42 -9.44 -12.83 11.86
CA GLY A 42 -9.67 -11.64 12.67
C GLY A 42 -9.03 -10.42 11.99
N SER A 43 -9.86 -9.45 11.60
CA SER A 43 -9.43 -8.16 11.04
C SER A 43 -10.18 -7.05 11.75
N TYR A 44 -9.53 -5.90 11.97
CA TYR A 44 -10.09 -4.81 12.77
C TYR A 44 -9.86 -3.46 12.09
N PHE A 45 -10.90 -2.63 12.01
CA PHE A 45 -10.77 -1.21 11.72
C PHE A 45 -10.20 -0.50 12.95
N VAL A 46 -9.02 0.05 12.81
CA VAL A 46 -8.36 0.87 13.83
C VAL A 46 -8.69 2.33 13.56
N LYS A 47 -9.09 3.05 14.60
CA LYS A 47 -9.62 4.42 14.49
C LYS A 47 -8.76 5.41 15.26
N ASP A 48 -8.88 6.69 14.91
CA ASP A 48 -8.38 7.80 15.71
C ASP A 48 -9.38 8.20 16.81
N ALA A 49 -9.02 9.21 17.61
CA ALA A 49 -9.88 9.74 18.66
C ALA A 49 -11.19 10.38 18.13
N SER A 50 -11.25 10.70 16.84
CA SER A 50 -12.41 11.26 16.14
C SER A 50 -13.26 10.17 15.47
N HIS A 51 -13.00 8.89 15.77
CA HIS A 51 -13.63 7.72 15.16
C HIS A 51 -13.41 7.57 13.63
N GLN A 52 -12.45 8.29 13.05
CA GLN A 52 -12.05 8.10 11.65
C GLN A 52 -11.17 6.87 11.51
N CYS A 53 -11.38 6.09 10.45
CA CYS A 53 -10.62 4.87 10.23
C CYS A 53 -9.20 5.20 9.75
N LEU A 54 -8.20 4.83 10.54
CA LEU A 54 -6.79 5.03 10.21
C LEU A 54 -6.21 3.85 9.44
N ALA A 55 -6.60 2.63 9.82
CA ALA A 55 -5.95 1.42 9.34
C ALA A 55 -6.81 0.17 9.51
N VAL A 56 -6.43 -0.89 8.80
CA VAL A 56 -6.86 -2.26 9.06
C VAL A 56 -5.74 -3.00 9.76
N PHE A 57 -6.03 -3.58 10.93
CA PHE A 57 -5.11 -4.41 11.68
C PHE A 57 -5.51 -5.88 11.63
N LYS A 58 -4.58 -6.77 11.26
CA LYS A 58 -4.79 -8.22 11.19
C LYS A 58 -3.80 -8.94 12.14
N PRO A 59 -4.23 -9.33 13.36
CA PRO A 59 -3.37 -10.03 14.31
C PRO A 59 -2.96 -11.41 13.80
N LYS A 60 -1.66 -11.74 13.91
CA LYS A 60 -1.08 -13.04 13.54
C LYS A 60 -1.84 -14.22 14.15
N ASP A 61 -2.16 -14.13 15.44
CA ASP A 61 -2.77 -15.23 16.21
C ASP A 61 -4.26 -15.43 15.91
N GLU A 62 -4.89 -14.51 15.16
CA GLU A 62 -6.29 -14.57 14.72
C GLU A 62 -6.44 -14.85 13.21
N GLU A 63 -5.35 -15.16 12.52
CA GLU A 63 -5.35 -15.63 11.13
C GLU A 63 -6.17 -16.93 10.98
N PRO A 64 -6.55 -17.35 9.76
CA PRO A 64 -7.39 -18.53 9.53
C PRO A 64 -6.89 -19.82 10.21
N TYR A 65 -5.57 -19.96 10.34
CA TYR A 65 -4.89 -21.08 11.01
C TYR A 65 -4.23 -20.70 12.34
N GLY A 66 -4.45 -19.46 12.80
CA GLY A 66 -3.99 -18.95 14.08
C GLY A 66 -4.68 -19.67 15.24
N ARG A 67 -3.98 -19.78 16.37
CA ARG A 67 -4.47 -20.49 17.57
C ARG A 67 -5.73 -19.86 18.18
N LEU A 68 -5.97 -18.58 17.91
CA LEU A 68 -7.09 -17.80 18.45
C LEU A 68 -8.01 -17.30 17.34
N ASN A 69 -8.10 -18.00 16.20
CA ASN A 69 -9.06 -17.66 15.17
C ASN A 69 -10.49 -17.63 15.77
N PRO A 70 -11.19 -16.47 15.73
CA PRO A 70 -12.54 -16.34 16.28
C PRO A 70 -13.64 -16.99 15.42
N LYS A 71 -13.31 -17.53 14.23
CA LYS A 71 -14.25 -18.23 13.33
C LYS A 71 -14.10 -19.75 13.52
N TRP A 72 -15.05 -20.35 14.27
CA TRP A 72 -15.06 -21.77 14.66
C TRP A 72 -15.11 -22.77 13.48
N THR A 73 -15.66 -22.35 12.34
CA THR A 73 -15.85 -23.19 11.13
C THR A 73 -14.55 -23.76 10.55
N LYS A 74 -13.42 -23.06 10.65
CA LYS A 74 -12.13 -23.58 10.13
C LYS A 74 -11.45 -24.58 11.07
N TRP A 75 -11.75 -24.56 12.38
CA TRP A 75 -11.28 -25.60 13.30
C TRP A 75 -11.97 -26.94 13.02
N MET A 76 -13.28 -26.90 12.72
CA MET A 76 -14.06 -28.07 12.31
C MET A 76 -13.57 -28.62 10.96
N HIS A 77 -13.28 -27.77 9.98
CA HIS A 77 -12.71 -28.20 8.68
C HIS A 77 -11.29 -28.79 8.81
N LYS A 78 -10.46 -28.27 9.73
CA LYS A 78 -9.12 -28.81 10.01
C LYS A 78 -9.17 -30.22 10.61
N LEU A 79 -10.24 -30.56 11.33
CA LEU A 79 -10.44 -31.88 11.93
C LEU A 79 -11.02 -32.90 10.93
N CYS A 80 -11.91 -32.47 10.03
CA CYS A 80 -12.67 -33.40 9.18
C CYS A 80 -12.02 -33.71 7.81
N CYS A 81 -11.13 -32.87 7.26
CA CYS A 81 -10.50 -33.09 5.94
C CYS A 81 -9.04 -32.57 5.87
N PRO A 82 -8.05 -33.27 6.46
CA PRO A 82 -6.67 -32.78 6.52
C PRO A 82 -5.94 -32.67 5.17
N CYS A 83 -6.40 -33.36 4.11
CA CYS A 83 -5.76 -33.37 2.78
C CYS A 83 -6.29 -32.30 1.81
N CYS A 84 -7.41 -31.63 2.10
CA CYS A 84 -8.06 -30.68 1.18
C CYS A 84 -8.00 -29.21 1.64
N PHE A 85 -7.52 -28.94 2.86
CA PHE A 85 -7.68 -27.63 3.50
C PHE A 85 -6.33 -26.98 3.83
N GLY A 86 -6.13 -25.77 3.31
CA GLY A 86 -4.85 -25.06 3.33
C GLY A 86 -4.28 -24.84 1.93
N ARG A 87 -3.59 -23.72 1.74
CA ARG A 87 -2.74 -23.53 0.57
C ARG A 87 -1.40 -24.21 0.84
N ALA A 88 -1.25 -25.46 0.40
CA ALA A 88 -0.07 -26.29 0.69
C ALA A 88 1.26 -25.73 0.17
N CYS A 89 1.23 -24.69 -0.68
CA CYS A 89 2.39 -23.95 -1.14
C CYS A 89 2.75 -22.74 -0.25
N LEU A 90 1.95 -22.40 0.77
CA LEU A 90 2.18 -21.28 1.68
C LEU A 90 2.66 -21.76 3.06
N ILE A 91 3.49 -20.94 3.70
CA ILE A 91 3.90 -21.16 5.09
C ILE A 91 2.73 -20.76 6.01
N PRO A 92 2.28 -21.63 6.93
CA PRO A 92 1.18 -21.30 7.83
C PRO A 92 1.50 -20.12 8.77
N ASN A 93 0.48 -19.32 9.10
CA ASN A 93 0.53 -18.33 10.18
C ASN A 93 1.58 -17.20 9.99
N GLN A 94 1.86 -16.87 8.72
CA GLN A 94 2.73 -15.76 8.29
C GLN A 94 1.99 -14.77 7.37
N GLY A 95 0.66 -14.75 7.39
CA GLY A 95 -0.12 -13.86 6.51
C GLY A 95 0.20 -12.39 6.74
N TYR A 96 0.39 -11.98 7.99
CA TYR A 96 0.80 -10.62 8.34
C TYR A 96 2.17 -10.19 7.77
N LEU A 97 3.10 -11.14 7.56
CA LEU A 97 4.38 -10.90 6.89
C LEU A 97 4.19 -10.80 5.39
N SER A 98 3.30 -11.62 4.80
CA SER A 98 2.91 -11.51 3.40
C SER A 98 2.29 -10.14 3.09
N GLU A 99 1.40 -9.64 3.97
CA GLU A 99 0.82 -8.29 3.85
C GLU A 99 1.89 -7.19 3.87
N SER A 100 2.81 -7.26 4.84
CA SER A 100 3.89 -6.26 4.98
C SER A 100 4.93 -6.39 3.85
N GLY A 101 5.19 -7.62 3.39
CA GLY A 101 6.11 -7.92 2.30
C GLY A 101 5.60 -7.42 0.96
N ALA A 102 4.28 -7.49 0.71
CA ALA A 102 3.68 -6.89 -0.48
C ALA A 102 3.88 -5.37 -0.52
N SER A 103 3.66 -4.68 0.61
CA SER A 103 3.93 -3.24 0.72
C SER A 103 5.43 -2.90 0.58
N LEU A 104 6.32 -3.79 1.01
CA LEU A 104 7.76 -3.63 0.81
C LEU A 104 8.13 -3.72 -0.67
N VAL A 105 7.67 -4.75 -1.38
CA VAL A 105 7.90 -4.93 -2.82
C VAL A 105 7.30 -3.77 -3.63
N ASP A 106 6.06 -3.36 -3.30
CA ASP A 106 5.38 -2.21 -3.92
C ASP A 106 6.22 -0.94 -3.83
N ARG A 107 6.70 -0.60 -2.62
CA ARG A 107 7.53 0.58 -2.38
C ARG A 107 8.87 0.50 -3.08
N LYS A 108 9.52 -0.67 -3.08
CA LYS A 108 10.84 -0.84 -3.72
C LYS A 108 10.76 -0.64 -5.23
N LEU A 109 9.64 -1.04 -5.86
CA LEU A 109 9.38 -0.86 -7.30
C LEU A 109 8.61 0.44 -7.65
N ASN A 110 8.29 1.26 -6.64
CA ASN A 110 7.52 2.50 -6.79
C ASN A 110 6.16 2.29 -7.51
N LEU A 111 5.48 1.15 -7.24
CA LEU A 111 4.19 0.82 -7.86
C LEU A 111 3.07 1.68 -7.28
N ASN A 112 3.10 1.95 -5.97
CA ASN A 112 2.15 2.79 -5.25
C ASN A 112 0.70 2.31 -5.40
N VAL A 113 0.50 0.99 -5.36
CA VAL A 113 -0.83 0.35 -5.37
C VAL A 113 -1.15 -0.33 -4.04
N VAL A 114 -0.16 -0.75 -3.24
CA VAL A 114 -0.42 -1.30 -1.91
C VAL A 114 -0.47 -0.18 -0.88
N PRO A 115 -1.59 0.04 -0.17
CA PRO A 115 -1.59 0.96 0.96
C PRO A 115 -0.51 0.57 1.96
N LYS A 116 0.31 1.54 2.38
CA LYS A 116 1.47 1.28 3.24
C LYS A 116 1.11 0.35 4.40
N THR A 117 1.84 -0.76 4.50
CA THR A 117 1.57 -1.83 5.47
C THR A 117 2.85 -2.22 6.19
N ARG A 118 2.81 -2.28 7.52
CA ARG A 118 3.95 -2.75 8.33
C ARG A 118 3.52 -3.68 9.46
N VAL A 119 4.48 -4.41 10.02
CA VAL A 119 4.28 -5.20 11.23
C VAL A 119 4.23 -4.27 12.44
N VAL A 120 3.13 -4.29 13.18
CA VAL A 120 2.91 -3.50 14.40
C VAL A 120 2.47 -4.41 15.54
N ARG A 121 2.66 -3.96 16.78
CA ARG A 121 2.19 -4.63 17.98
C ARG A 121 1.16 -3.75 18.69
N LEU A 122 -0.09 -4.19 18.74
CA LEU A 122 -1.18 -3.48 19.41
C LEU A 122 -1.76 -4.29 20.56
N VAL A 123 -2.37 -3.61 21.52
CA VAL A 123 -3.17 -4.21 22.58
C VAL A 123 -4.49 -3.46 22.64
N ALA A 124 -5.61 -4.18 22.55
CA ALA A 124 -6.94 -3.59 22.66
C ALA A 124 -7.90 -4.63 23.22
N GLU A 125 -8.82 -4.23 24.11
CA GLU A 125 -9.74 -5.18 24.74
C GLU A 125 -10.70 -5.87 23.76
N SER A 126 -10.93 -5.26 22.60
CA SER A 126 -11.77 -5.79 21.52
C SER A 126 -11.14 -6.93 20.72
N PHE A 127 -9.82 -7.14 20.81
CA PHE A 127 -9.16 -8.28 20.15
C PHE A 127 -9.52 -9.63 20.79
N ASN A 128 -9.30 -10.74 20.08
CA ASN A 128 -9.62 -12.06 20.60
C ASN A 128 -8.48 -12.61 21.49
N TYR A 129 -8.72 -12.73 22.79
CA TYR A 129 -7.75 -13.25 23.76
C TYR A 129 -8.26 -14.54 24.41
N ALA A 130 -7.34 -15.42 24.78
CA ALA A 130 -7.67 -16.58 25.61
C ALA A 130 -8.34 -16.14 26.91
N ARG A 131 -9.32 -16.93 27.39
CA ARG A 131 -10.05 -16.65 28.64
C ARG A 131 -9.09 -16.45 29.82
N ILE A 132 -8.01 -17.23 29.87
CA ILE A 132 -6.96 -17.17 30.90
C ILE A 132 -6.26 -15.80 30.88
N ASP A 133 -5.96 -15.23 29.71
CA ASP A 133 -5.31 -13.93 29.62
C ASP A 133 -6.22 -12.81 30.12
N ARG A 134 -7.52 -12.88 29.77
CA ARG A 134 -8.53 -11.93 30.27
C ARG A 134 -8.67 -12.03 31.80
N GLN A 135 -8.74 -13.24 32.34
CA GLN A 135 -8.83 -13.47 33.79
C GLN A 135 -7.57 -12.98 34.52
N LYS A 136 -6.37 -13.25 33.99
CA LYS A 136 -5.10 -12.76 34.55
C LYS A 136 -5.05 -11.23 34.58
N ALA A 137 -5.46 -10.55 33.50
CA ALA A 137 -5.49 -9.09 33.45
C ALA A 137 -6.46 -8.51 34.51
N LYS A 138 -7.67 -9.08 34.62
CA LYS A 138 -8.66 -8.69 35.65
C LYS A 138 -8.16 -8.90 37.08
N LEU A 139 -7.50 -10.04 37.34
CA LEU A 139 -6.94 -10.35 38.66
C LEU A 139 -5.82 -9.37 39.03
N LYS A 140 -4.90 -9.09 38.11
CA LYS A 140 -3.82 -8.11 38.33
C LYS A 140 -4.37 -6.72 38.64
N LYS A 141 -5.43 -6.30 37.93
CA LYS A 141 -6.11 -5.03 38.19
C LYS A 141 -6.68 -4.99 39.62
N ARG A 142 -7.40 -6.03 40.05
CA ARG A 142 -7.94 -6.14 41.42
C ARG A 142 -6.85 -6.14 42.50
N ILE A 143 -5.76 -6.88 42.28
CA ILE A 143 -4.64 -6.91 43.23
C ILE A 143 -4.00 -5.52 43.34
N LYS A 144 -3.83 -4.80 42.23
CA LYS A 144 -3.25 -3.46 42.24
C LYS A 144 -4.16 -2.43 42.92
N GLU A 145 -5.47 -2.57 42.79
CA GLU A 145 -6.47 -1.75 43.49
C GLU A 145 -6.44 -1.99 45.01
N HIS A 146 -6.31 -3.24 45.46
CA HIS A 146 -6.23 -3.58 46.89
C HIS A 146 -4.83 -3.37 47.50
N TYR A 147 -3.77 -3.58 46.71
CA TYR A 147 -2.38 -3.48 47.13
C TYR A 147 -1.60 -2.58 46.16
N PRO A 148 -1.63 -1.25 46.36
CA PRO A 148 -0.96 -0.31 45.46
C PRO A 148 0.55 -0.53 45.33
N SER A 149 1.20 -1.13 46.32
CA SER A 149 2.63 -1.50 46.31
C SER A 149 2.95 -2.71 45.43
N ALA A 150 1.95 -3.51 45.01
CA ALA A 150 2.17 -4.68 44.18
C ALA A 150 2.77 -4.31 42.82
N HIS A 151 3.89 -4.93 42.47
CA HIS A 151 4.58 -4.68 41.20
C HIS A 151 4.27 -5.79 40.19
N PHE A 152 3.79 -5.40 39.01
CA PHE A 152 3.54 -6.30 37.89
C PHE A 152 4.30 -5.83 36.67
N ASN A 153 5.09 -6.71 36.04
CA ASN A 153 5.84 -6.39 34.82
C ASN A 153 4.92 -5.94 33.66
N ARG A 154 3.66 -6.38 33.64
CA ARG A 154 2.62 -5.90 32.72
C ARG A 154 1.24 -6.01 33.34
N MET A 155 0.53 -4.88 33.39
CA MET A 155 -0.85 -4.76 33.86
C MET A 155 -1.88 -5.07 32.76
N SER A 156 -1.54 -4.81 31.49
CA SER A 156 -2.43 -4.96 30.35
C SER A 156 -2.45 -6.39 29.77
N LEU A 157 -3.43 -6.62 28.89
CA LEU A 157 -3.51 -7.80 28.01
C LEU A 157 -2.21 -7.95 27.17
N PRO A 158 -1.92 -9.15 26.64
CA PRO A 158 -0.82 -9.35 25.73
C PRO A 158 -0.87 -8.46 24.48
N LEU A 159 0.26 -7.87 24.10
CA LEU A 159 0.43 -7.27 22.78
C LEU A 159 0.29 -8.35 21.71
N LYS A 160 -0.51 -8.07 20.69
CA LYS A 160 -0.68 -8.88 19.49
C LYS A 160 0.16 -8.28 18.37
N THR A 161 1.01 -9.10 17.77
CA THR A 161 1.73 -8.76 16.54
C THR A 161 0.82 -9.00 15.35
N GLY A 162 0.79 -8.09 14.38
CA GLY A 162 -0.02 -8.23 13.17
C GLY A 162 0.39 -7.23 12.10
N SER A 163 -0.24 -7.31 10.93
CA SER A 163 -0.07 -6.32 9.88
C SER A 163 -0.99 -5.14 10.16
N PHE A 164 -0.46 -3.94 9.95
CA PHE A 164 -1.17 -2.66 10.08
C PHE A 164 -1.09 -1.95 8.74
N GLN A 165 -2.19 -2.00 8.00
CA GLN A 165 -2.32 -1.44 6.65
C GLN A 165 -3.10 -0.14 6.74
N LEU A 166 -2.58 0.94 6.17
CA LEU A 166 -3.31 2.21 6.14
C LEU A 166 -4.64 2.07 5.40
N PHE A 167 -5.67 2.71 5.96
CA PHE A 167 -6.99 2.74 5.35
C PHE A 167 -7.01 3.72 4.18
N VAL A 168 -7.72 3.38 3.10
CA VAL A 168 -7.85 4.22 1.91
C VAL A 168 -9.31 4.64 1.69
N GLU A 169 -9.53 5.95 1.61
CA GLU A 169 -10.88 6.53 1.52
C GLU A 169 -11.36 6.72 0.08
N GLY A 170 -12.66 6.49 -0.14
CA GLY A 170 -13.33 6.70 -1.42
C GLY A 170 -13.11 5.58 -2.44
N TYR A 171 -12.54 4.46 -2.02
CA TYR A 171 -12.38 3.26 -2.84
C TYR A 171 -13.62 2.35 -2.75
N LYS A 172 -13.85 1.56 -3.81
CA LYS A 172 -14.85 0.47 -3.88
C LYS A 172 -14.21 -0.75 -4.51
N ASP A 173 -14.78 -1.92 -4.29
CA ASP A 173 -14.34 -3.18 -4.91
C ASP A 173 -14.18 -3.01 -6.42
N ALA A 174 -13.14 -3.58 -7.00
CA ALA A 174 -12.90 -3.43 -8.43
C ALA A 174 -14.05 -3.98 -9.26
N ASP A 175 -14.63 -5.10 -8.84
CA ASP A 175 -15.82 -5.70 -9.43
C ASP A 175 -17.02 -4.72 -9.51
N TYR A 176 -17.20 -3.81 -8.54
CA TYR A 176 -18.22 -2.78 -8.59
C TYR A 176 -17.99 -1.79 -9.74
N TRP A 177 -16.74 -1.34 -9.94
CA TRP A 177 -16.40 -0.37 -10.98
C TRP A 177 -16.28 -0.98 -12.37
N LEU A 178 -15.69 -2.19 -12.48
CA LEU A 178 -15.54 -2.91 -13.75
C LEU A 178 -16.90 -3.13 -14.43
N ARG A 179 -17.92 -3.57 -13.68
CA ARG A 179 -19.29 -3.70 -14.20
C ARG A 179 -19.87 -2.38 -14.72
N ARG A 180 -19.54 -1.26 -14.09
CA ARG A 180 -20.00 0.07 -14.54
C ARG A 180 -19.26 0.53 -15.79
N PHE A 181 -17.98 0.21 -15.92
CA PHE A 181 -17.20 0.55 -17.10
C PHE A 181 -17.63 -0.24 -18.35
N GLU A 182 -18.29 -1.39 -18.18
CA GLU A 182 -18.92 -2.12 -19.29
C GLU A 182 -20.13 -1.36 -19.86
N SER A 183 -20.95 -0.74 -19.00
CA SER A 183 -22.10 0.07 -19.44
C SER A 183 -21.74 1.50 -19.82
N GLU A 184 -20.79 2.10 -19.10
CA GLU A 184 -20.33 3.49 -19.25
C GLU A 184 -18.81 3.51 -19.41
N PRO A 185 -18.29 3.38 -20.64
CA PRO A 185 -16.85 3.32 -20.89
C PRO A 185 -16.12 4.55 -20.36
N LEU A 186 -14.95 4.32 -19.78
CA LEU A 186 -14.08 5.40 -19.31
C LEU A 186 -13.63 6.31 -20.47
N PRO A 187 -13.51 7.63 -20.25
CA PRO A 187 -12.86 8.51 -21.21
C PRO A 187 -11.45 8.01 -21.56
N PRO A 188 -10.96 8.17 -22.81
CA PRO A 188 -9.70 7.56 -23.26
C PRO A 188 -8.49 7.85 -22.36
N SER A 189 -8.37 9.08 -21.85
CA SER A 189 -7.28 9.47 -20.95
C SER A 189 -7.33 8.73 -19.60
N VAL A 190 -8.53 8.56 -19.04
CA VAL A 190 -8.74 7.82 -17.80
C VAL A 190 -8.57 6.33 -18.03
N ALA A 191 -9.01 5.80 -19.16
CA ALA A 191 -8.80 4.40 -19.54
C ALA A 191 -7.30 4.07 -19.63
N LYS A 192 -6.49 4.95 -20.23
CA LYS A 192 -5.02 4.81 -20.24
C LYS A 192 -4.43 4.81 -18.82
N SER A 193 -4.88 5.73 -17.96
CA SER A 193 -4.45 5.77 -16.55
C SER A 193 -4.85 4.52 -15.78
N PHE A 194 -6.06 4.00 -16.01
CA PHE A 194 -6.54 2.75 -15.42
C PHE A 194 -5.70 1.57 -15.87
N GLN A 195 -5.37 1.48 -17.16
CA GLN A 195 -4.52 0.41 -17.69
C GLN A 195 -3.14 0.41 -17.02
N LEU A 196 -2.51 1.59 -16.86
CA LEU A 196 -1.21 1.67 -16.17
C LEU A 196 -1.30 1.26 -14.68
N GLN A 197 -2.37 1.65 -13.98
CA GLN A 197 -2.63 1.20 -12.60
C GLN A 197 -2.83 -0.32 -12.54
N PHE A 198 -3.53 -0.89 -13.52
CA PHE A 198 -3.77 -2.31 -13.63
C PHE A 198 -2.47 -3.09 -13.88
N GLU A 199 -1.60 -2.59 -14.76
CA GLU A 199 -0.28 -3.19 -15.01
C GLU A 199 0.59 -3.21 -13.75
N ARG A 200 0.53 -2.16 -12.91
CA ARG A 200 1.22 -2.12 -11.61
C ARG A 200 0.71 -3.20 -10.64
N LEU A 201 -0.61 -3.41 -10.59
CA LEU A 201 -1.21 -4.52 -9.84
C LEU A 201 -0.71 -5.87 -10.36
N VAL A 202 -0.67 -6.06 -11.68
CA VAL A 202 -0.17 -7.28 -12.33
C VAL A 202 1.28 -7.56 -11.96
N VAL A 203 2.16 -6.54 -12.06
CA VAL A 203 3.58 -6.64 -11.70
C VAL A 203 3.73 -7.10 -10.25
N LEU A 204 3.03 -6.44 -9.32
CA LEU A 204 3.05 -6.79 -7.91
C LEU A 204 2.63 -8.25 -7.69
N ASP A 205 1.42 -8.61 -8.12
CA ASP A 205 0.83 -9.94 -7.89
C ASP A 205 1.64 -11.06 -8.54
N TYR A 206 2.26 -10.79 -9.68
CA TYR A 206 3.13 -11.74 -10.33
C TYR A 206 4.41 -11.98 -9.55
N ILE A 207 5.13 -10.91 -9.16
CA ILE A 207 6.39 -11.01 -8.40
C ILE A 207 6.17 -11.74 -7.07
N ILE A 208 5.16 -11.35 -6.29
CA ILE A 208 4.90 -11.97 -4.98
C ILE A 208 4.21 -13.33 -5.10
N ARG A 209 3.83 -13.75 -6.32
CA ARG A 209 2.96 -14.89 -6.63
C ARG A 209 1.76 -14.94 -5.69
N ASN A 210 0.91 -13.91 -5.78
CA ASN A 210 -0.34 -13.88 -5.01
C ASN A 210 -1.23 -15.06 -5.40
N THR A 211 -1.77 -15.75 -4.40
CA THR A 211 -2.61 -16.95 -4.57
C THR A 211 -4.10 -16.69 -4.33
N ASP A 212 -4.47 -15.45 -4.03
CA ASP A 212 -5.84 -15.07 -3.63
C ASP A 212 -6.32 -13.73 -4.21
N ARG A 213 -5.80 -13.30 -5.36
CA ARG A 213 -6.33 -12.09 -6.00
C ARG A 213 -7.62 -12.40 -6.75
N GLY A 214 -8.75 -12.21 -6.09
CA GLY A 214 -10.09 -12.02 -6.68
C GLY A 214 -10.37 -10.55 -7.03
N ASN A 215 -11.45 -10.28 -7.77
CA ASN A 215 -11.86 -8.90 -8.14
C ASN A 215 -12.53 -8.12 -6.99
N ASP A 216 -12.78 -8.80 -5.87
CA ASP A 216 -13.17 -8.26 -4.57
C ASP A 216 -11.95 -7.85 -3.71
N ASN A 217 -10.75 -8.37 -4.02
CA ASN A 217 -9.53 -8.16 -3.23
C ASN A 217 -8.62 -7.05 -3.78
N TRP A 218 -9.11 -6.21 -4.68
CA TRP A 218 -8.46 -4.94 -5.04
C TRP A 218 -9.55 -3.91 -5.28
N LEU A 219 -9.23 -2.66 -4.99
CA LEU A 219 -10.19 -1.58 -4.98
C LEU A 219 -9.87 -0.57 -6.08
N ILE A 220 -10.89 0.10 -6.58
CA ILE A 220 -10.78 1.22 -7.51
C ILE A 220 -11.39 2.46 -6.86
N LYS A 221 -10.68 3.59 -6.96
CA LYS A 221 -11.20 4.93 -6.70
C LYS A 221 -11.28 5.65 -8.03
N TYR A 222 -12.49 6.02 -8.43
CA TYR A 222 -12.73 6.80 -9.63
C TYR A 222 -13.50 8.07 -9.26
N VAL A 223 -12.98 9.22 -9.69
CA VAL A 223 -13.66 10.52 -9.56
C VAL A 223 -13.88 11.07 -10.96
N ALA A 224 -15.16 11.14 -11.33
CA ALA A 224 -15.58 11.73 -12.59
C ALA A 224 -15.24 13.23 -12.64
N PRO A 225 -14.95 13.79 -13.82
CA PRO A 225 -14.64 15.21 -13.95
C PRO A 225 -15.86 16.04 -13.55
N LYS A 226 -15.64 17.07 -12.74
CA LYS A 226 -16.67 18.06 -12.40
C LYS A 226 -16.29 19.40 -13.01
N ILE A 227 -17.16 19.94 -13.85
CA ILE A 227 -17.08 21.33 -14.29
C ILE A 227 -17.64 22.17 -13.14
N THR A 228 -16.79 22.92 -12.45
CA THR A 228 -17.26 23.89 -11.44
C THR A 228 -17.47 25.21 -12.16
N THR A 229 -18.70 25.52 -12.55
CA THR A 229 -19.04 26.88 -13.02
C THR A 229 -19.09 27.80 -11.81
N GLN A 230 -18.06 28.63 -11.58
CA GLN A 230 -18.25 29.82 -10.76
C GLN A 230 -19.03 30.83 -11.61
N VAL A 231 -20.34 30.95 -11.39
CA VAL A 231 -21.13 32.04 -11.97
C VAL A 231 -21.21 33.16 -10.94
N GLY A 232 -20.25 34.08 -11.01
CA GLY A 232 -20.42 35.44 -10.51
C GLY A 232 -20.92 36.31 -11.66
N GLY A 233 -22.24 36.39 -11.87
CA GLY A 233 -22.79 37.17 -12.97
C GLY A 233 -24.32 37.16 -13.01
N THR A 234 -24.89 38.35 -12.89
CA THR A 234 -26.31 38.65 -12.69
C THR A 234 -27.21 38.26 -13.88
N GLY A 235 -28.30 37.54 -13.57
CA GLY A 235 -29.60 37.65 -14.26
C GLY A 235 -29.66 37.24 -15.73
N GLY A 236 -30.05 35.98 -15.99
CA GLY A 236 -30.48 35.56 -17.32
C GLY A 236 -31.12 34.17 -17.29
N ARG A 237 -32.43 34.10 -17.52
CA ARG A 237 -33.23 32.85 -17.60
C ARG A 237 -32.74 31.94 -18.73
N THR A 238 -32.57 30.65 -18.47
CA THR A 238 -33.11 29.54 -19.28
C THR A 238 -33.03 28.20 -18.52
N MET A 239 -34.05 27.36 -18.72
CA MET A 239 -34.26 26.05 -18.11
C MET A 239 -33.62 24.94 -18.95
N HIS A 240 -32.99 23.94 -18.31
CA HIS A 240 -33.17 22.52 -18.63
C HIS A 240 -32.69 21.64 -17.46
N GLY A 241 -33.58 20.76 -17.00
CA GLY A 241 -33.38 19.94 -15.81
C GLY A 241 -32.47 18.75 -16.08
N VAL A 242 -31.45 18.60 -15.24
CA VAL A 242 -30.74 17.33 -15.02
C VAL A 242 -30.88 17.01 -13.53
N VAL A 243 -31.66 15.99 -13.23
CA VAL A 243 -31.83 15.48 -11.87
C VAL A 243 -30.54 14.77 -11.46
N THR A 244 -29.84 15.32 -10.47
CA THR A 244 -28.73 14.67 -9.78
C THR A 244 -29.23 14.07 -8.46
N PRO A 245 -28.84 12.83 -8.09
CA PRO A 245 -29.14 12.31 -6.77
C PRO A 245 -28.24 12.99 -5.72
N LYS A 246 -28.86 13.63 -4.73
CA LYS A 246 -28.19 14.20 -3.55
C LYS A 246 -27.63 13.08 -2.65
N LEU A 247 -26.32 13.06 -2.43
CA LEU A 247 -25.72 12.45 -1.23
C LEU A 247 -25.53 13.54 -0.15
N PRO A 248 -25.69 13.20 1.14
CA PRO A 248 -25.59 14.17 2.22
C PRO A 248 -24.17 14.73 2.40
N ASN A 249 -24.10 16.02 2.74
CA ASN A 249 -22.88 16.77 3.02
C ASN A 249 -22.10 16.14 4.18
N ALA A 250 -20.87 15.70 3.90
CA ALA A 250 -19.87 15.45 4.94
C ALA A 250 -19.25 16.79 5.35
N LEU A 251 -19.64 17.30 6.51
CA LEU A 251 -18.98 18.40 7.20
C LEU A 251 -17.62 17.92 7.75
N GLY A 252 -16.56 18.66 7.42
CA GLY A 252 -15.31 18.71 8.20
C GLY A 252 -14.51 17.41 8.30
N ALA A 253 -13.98 16.90 7.18
CA ALA A 253 -12.93 15.89 7.22
C ALA A 253 -11.54 16.57 7.27
N SER A 254 -10.82 16.39 8.38
CA SER A 254 -9.37 16.59 8.41
C SER A 254 -8.75 15.71 7.32
N LYS A 255 -8.08 16.31 6.32
CA LYS A 255 -7.41 15.57 5.24
C LYS A 255 -6.40 14.58 5.84
N ILE A 256 -6.73 13.30 5.82
CA ILE A 256 -5.72 12.24 5.96
C ILE A 256 -4.83 12.37 4.73
N VAL A 257 -3.55 12.65 4.95
CA VAL A 257 -2.55 12.65 3.88
C VAL A 257 -2.48 11.23 3.31
N ASP A 258 -2.88 11.05 2.04
CA ASP A 258 -2.71 9.77 1.35
C ASP A 258 -1.22 9.54 1.16
N LEU A 259 -0.66 8.74 2.05
CA LEU A 259 0.75 8.38 2.10
C LEU A 259 1.27 7.62 0.86
N ASN A 260 0.37 7.27 -0.07
CA ASN A 260 0.70 6.67 -1.35
C ASN A 260 0.75 7.70 -2.50
N GLU A 261 0.61 9.00 -2.22
CA GLU A 261 0.83 10.05 -3.22
C GLU A 261 2.33 10.31 -3.43
N PRO A 262 2.82 10.36 -4.69
CA PRO A 262 4.17 10.85 -4.96
C PRO A 262 4.28 12.32 -4.51
N PRO A 263 5.45 12.76 -4.00
CA PRO A 263 5.65 14.15 -3.62
C PRO A 263 5.41 15.05 -4.84
N GLN A 264 4.49 16.02 -4.72
CA GLN A 264 4.35 17.07 -5.71
C GLN A 264 5.65 17.87 -5.78
N ALA A 265 6.20 18.04 -6.98
CA ALA A 265 7.33 18.92 -7.21
C ALA A 265 6.93 20.35 -6.84
N SER A 266 7.45 20.85 -5.72
CA SER A 266 7.30 22.24 -5.33
C SER A 266 8.09 23.14 -6.29
N PRO A 267 7.54 24.29 -6.71
CA PRO A 267 8.27 25.26 -7.51
C PRO A 267 9.47 25.80 -6.72
N LYS A 268 10.63 25.90 -7.38
CA LYS A 268 11.83 26.55 -6.84
C LYS A 268 11.50 27.97 -6.39
N PRO A 269 11.89 28.41 -5.17
CA PRO A 269 11.75 29.80 -4.79
C PRO A 269 12.78 30.64 -5.55
N THR A 270 12.28 31.58 -6.35
CA THR A 270 13.05 32.67 -6.93
C THR A 270 13.53 33.60 -5.81
N THR A 271 14.83 33.83 -5.78
CA THR A 271 15.53 34.73 -4.87
C THR A 271 15.23 36.19 -5.19
N GLY A 272 14.76 36.96 -4.20
CA GLY A 272 14.64 38.41 -4.30
C GLY A 272 14.76 39.08 -2.93
N GLY A 273 15.86 39.80 -2.73
CA GLY A 273 15.96 41.07 -1.98
C GLY A 273 15.54 41.15 -0.50
N ARG A 274 16.54 41.18 0.38
CA ARG A 274 16.49 41.66 1.78
C ARG A 274 16.18 43.18 1.86
N PRO A 275 15.76 43.67 3.05
CA PRO A 275 16.49 44.80 3.62
C PRO A 275 17.11 44.48 5.00
N SER A 276 18.12 45.29 5.30
CA SER A 276 19.16 45.18 6.32
C SER A 276 18.78 45.65 7.72
N ASN A 277 19.50 45.15 8.73
CA ASN A 277 19.99 45.97 9.85
C ASN A 277 21.30 45.42 10.45
N HIS A 278 22.10 46.37 10.94
CA HIS A 278 23.53 46.40 11.30
C HIS A 278 24.06 45.34 12.31
N LEU A 279 25.35 44.94 12.19
CA LEU A 279 26.49 45.50 12.97
C LEU A 279 27.85 44.82 12.65
N ALA A 280 28.87 45.70 12.46
CA ALA A 280 30.30 45.62 12.78
C ALA A 280 31.23 44.49 12.26
N GLY A 281 32.30 44.93 11.57
CA GLY A 281 33.69 44.57 11.94
C GLY A 281 34.65 44.11 10.83
N GLY A 282 35.50 45.02 10.33
CA GLY A 282 36.95 44.76 10.19
C GLY A 282 37.57 44.50 8.80
N ALA A 283 38.38 45.48 8.35
CA ALA A 283 39.62 45.43 7.54
C ALA A 283 39.55 44.96 6.06
N ALA A 284 39.77 45.86 5.09
CA ALA A 284 41.05 46.19 4.39
C ALA A 284 41.39 45.14 3.29
N THR A 285 41.69 45.42 2.02
CA THR A 285 42.38 46.52 1.31
C THR A 285 42.11 46.47 -0.21
N SER A 286 42.19 47.64 -0.86
CA SER A 286 42.65 47.93 -2.25
C SER A 286 42.13 47.14 -3.46
N ALA A 287 41.50 47.81 -4.44
CA ALA A 287 42.20 48.47 -5.57
C ALA A 287 41.25 48.74 -6.75
N GLN A 288 41.36 49.97 -7.29
CA GLN A 288 41.23 50.36 -8.72
C GLN A 288 39.88 50.25 -9.43
N GLN A 289 39.28 51.41 -9.81
CA GLN A 289 39.38 52.10 -11.13
C GLN A 289 38.55 51.37 -12.19
N ASP A 290 37.63 51.96 -12.95
CA ASP A 290 37.58 53.30 -13.55
C ASP A 290 36.14 53.54 -14.06
N SER A 291 35.56 54.71 -13.79
CA SER A 291 35.34 55.83 -14.74
C SER A 291 34.08 55.78 -15.63
N SER A 292 33.30 56.87 -15.47
CA SER A 292 32.54 57.61 -16.50
C SER A 292 31.17 57.05 -16.95
N SER A 293 30.10 57.83 -17.16
CA SER A 293 29.91 59.28 -17.26
C SER A 293 28.41 59.66 -17.27
N LEU A 294 28.11 60.89 -16.80
CA LEU A 294 27.16 61.91 -17.32
C LEU A 294 25.67 61.51 -17.55
N ALA A 295 24.74 62.05 -16.74
CA ALA A 295 23.98 63.30 -16.96
C ALA A 295 22.61 63.04 -17.66
N SER A 296 21.51 63.06 -16.90
CA SER A 296 20.58 64.21 -16.74
C SER A 296 19.51 64.29 -17.84
N SER A 297 18.24 64.03 -17.50
CA SER A 297 17.09 64.92 -17.77
C SER A 297 15.80 64.28 -17.28
N GLU A 298 15.00 65.11 -16.62
CA GLU A 298 13.64 64.88 -16.13
C GLU A 298 12.65 64.88 -17.31
N ASP A 299 11.60 64.06 -17.24
CA ASP A 299 10.28 64.33 -17.85
C ASP A 299 9.25 63.29 -17.37
N GLU A 300 8.28 63.73 -16.56
CA GLU A 300 6.92 63.18 -16.43
C GLU A 300 6.01 64.13 -17.25
N PRO A 301 4.88 63.74 -17.89
CA PRO A 301 3.83 62.98 -17.21
C PRO A 301 2.97 62.01 -18.07
N SER A 302 2.14 61.23 -17.37
CA SER A 302 0.71 61.00 -17.65
C SER A 302 0.23 59.55 -17.82
N SER A 303 -0.87 59.32 -17.11
CA SER A 303 -1.69 58.13 -16.96
C SER A 303 -2.21 57.51 -18.25
N ARG A 304 -1.96 56.21 -18.46
CA ARG A 304 -2.86 55.35 -19.23
C ARG A 304 -2.71 53.89 -18.82
N SER A 305 -3.70 53.39 -18.08
CA SER A 305 -3.90 51.96 -17.82
C SER A 305 -4.33 51.24 -19.11
N PRO A 306 -3.71 50.10 -19.49
CA PRO A 306 -4.27 49.21 -20.50
C PRO A 306 -5.33 48.26 -19.88
N PRO A 307 -6.31 47.81 -20.67
CA PRO A 307 -7.52 47.16 -20.18
C PRO A 307 -7.26 45.72 -19.71
N THR A 308 -7.95 45.37 -18.63
CA THR A 308 -8.14 44.02 -18.10
C THR A 308 -9.04 43.18 -19.01
N SER A 309 -8.59 42.01 -19.44
CA SER A 309 -9.42 40.82 -19.69
C SER A 309 -8.56 39.63 -20.15
N GLU A 310 -7.89 38.98 -19.20
CA GLU A 310 -7.47 37.59 -19.38
C GLU A 310 -8.65 36.68 -18.99
N PRO A 311 -8.96 35.62 -19.76
CA PRO A 311 -10.13 34.79 -19.51
C PRO A 311 -9.96 33.94 -18.25
N ASP A 312 -11.00 33.94 -17.42
CA ASP A 312 -11.14 33.11 -16.22
C ASP A 312 -11.04 31.63 -16.61
N TRP A 313 -9.88 31.01 -16.36
CA TRP A 313 -9.70 29.58 -16.58
C TRP A 313 -10.56 28.83 -15.56
N ASN A 314 -11.68 28.27 -16.02
CA ASN A 314 -12.49 27.33 -15.24
C ASN A 314 -11.58 26.23 -14.66
N VAL A 315 -11.55 26.09 -13.34
CA VAL A 315 -10.82 24.99 -12.68
C VAL A 315 -11.58 23.69 -12.96
N VAL A 316 -11.19 23.01 -14.04
CA VAL A 316 -11.64 21.65 -14.33
C VAL A 316 -10.90 20.72 -13.38
N ASN A 317 -11.62 20.12 -12.43
CA ASN A 317 -11.06 18.99 -11.68
C ASN A 317 -10.89 17.83 -12.68
N SER A 318 -9.64 17.52 -13.03
CA SER A 318 -9.33 16.44 -13.95
C SER A 318 -9.82 15.11 -13.38
N ALA A 319 -10.44 14.30 -14.23
CA ALA A 319 -10.87 12.96 -13.85
C ALA A 319 -9.65 12.13 -13.43
N PHE A 320 -9.75 11.41 -12.31
CA PHE A 320 -8.66 10.56 -11.85
C PHE A 320 -9.16 9.18 -11.45
N ILE A 321 -8.30 8.18 -11.65
CA ILE A 321 -8.53 6.79 -11.28
C ILE A 321 -7.30 6.20 -10.59
N ARG A 322 -7.49 5.43 -9.53
CA ARG A 322 -6.42 4.71 -8.81
C ARG A 322 -6.87 3.33 -8.38
N ILE A 323 -5.89 2.42 -8.28
CA ILE A 323 -6.07 1.08 -7.73
C ILE A 323 -5.42 0.98 -6.36
N ALA A 324 -6.09 0.28 -5.43
CA ALA A 324 -5.51 -0.15 -4.17
C ALA A 324 -5.51 -1.69 -4.07
N ALA A 325 -4.34 -2.30 -3.98
CA ALA A 325 -4.12 -3.72 -3.79
C ALA A 325 -4.15 -4.07 -2.29
N ILE A 326 -5.29 -4.55 -1.82
CA ILE A 326 -5.52 -4.92 -0.41
C ILE A 326 -5.47 -6.44 -0.22
N ASP A 327 -5.50 -6.93 1.03
CA ASP A 327 -5.57 -8.36 1.35
C ASP A 327 -4.49 -9.23 0.68
N ASN A 328 -3.22 -8.87 0.90
CA ASN A 328 -2.04 -9.53 0.33
C ASN A 328 -1.52 -10.67 1.24
N GLY A 329 -2.33 -11.15 2.19
CA GLY A 329 -1.90 -12.11 3.21
C GLY A 329 -1.63 -13.53 2.70
N LEU A 330 -1.91 -13.82 1.44
CA LEU A 330 -1.81 -15.16 0.84
C LEU A 330 -0.92 -15.13 -0.41
N ALA A 331 0.29 -14.59 -0.25
CA ALA A 331 1.35 -14.52 -1.25
C ALA A 331 2.66 -15.14 -0.71
N PHE A 332 3.75 -15.00 -1.46
CA PHE A 332 5.07 -15.55 -1.16
C PHE A 332 5.07 -17.08 -0.92
N PRO A 333 4.60 -17.89 -1.88
CA PRO A 333 4.65 -19.34 -1.75
C PRO A 333 6.09 -19.87 -1.83
N PHE A 334 6.38 -20.96 -1.11
CA PHE A 334 7.69 -21.62 -1.12
C PHE A 334 7.86 -22.65 -2.27
N LYS A 335 6.80 -22.85 -3.07
CA LYS A 335 6.80 -23.62 -4.32
C LYS A 335 5.64 -23.12 -5.19
N HIS A 336 5.70 -23.30 -6.51
CA HIS A 336 4.49 -23.06 -7.31
C HIS A 336 3.37 -24.03 -6.92
N PRO A 337 2.10 -23.62 -7.06
CA PRO A 337 0.96 -24.49 -6.78
C PRO A 337 1.02 -25.76 -7.61
N ASP A 338 0.53 -26.88 -7.05
CA ASP A 338 0.43 -28.14 -7.78
C ASP A 338 -0.74 -28.06 -8.79
N SER A 339 -0.66 -28.75 -9.92
CA SER A 339 -1.60 -28.59 -11.06
C SER A 339 -3.08 -28.83 -10.73
N TRP A 340 -3.40 -29.59 -9.68
CA TRP A 340 -4.77 -29.83 -9.23
C TRP A 340 -5.37 -28.65 -8.44
N ARG A 341 -4.56 -27.63 -8.09
CA ARG A 341 -4.98 -26.43 -7.38
C ARG A 341 -4.16 -25.22 -7.81
N ALA A 342 -4.50 -24.66 -8.97
CA ALA A 342 -3.66 -23.69 -9.68
C ALA A 342 -3.59 -22.27 -9.06
N TYR A 343 -4.52 -21.89 -8.18
CA TYR A 343 -4.65 -20.53 -7.62
C TYR A 343 -4.45 -19.43 -8.68
N PRO A 344 -5.40 -19.30 -9.62
CA PRO A 344 -5.27 -18.40 -10.75
C PRO A 344 -5.37 -16.93 -10.31
N TYR A 345 -4.81 -16.05 -11.14
CA TYR A 345 -5.02 -14.61 -11.01
C TYR A 345 -6.35 -14.24 -11.63
N HIS A 346 -7.33 -13.76 -10.84
CA HIS A 346 -8.67 -13.51 -11.39
C HIS A 346 -8.69 -12.37 -12.40
N TRP A 347 -7.78 -11.41 -12.26
CA TRP A 347 -7.62 -10.35 -13.25
C TRP A 347 -7.18 -10.85 -14.63
N ALA A 348 -6.65 -12.07 -14.77
CA ALA A 348 -6.20 -12.60 -16.07
C ALA A 348 -7.36 -12.84 -17.05
N TRP A 349 -8.60 -12.93 -16.55
CA TRP A 349 -9.79 -13.04 -17.38
C TRP A 349 -10.37 -11.69 -17.82
N LEU A 350 -9.85 -10.58 -17.30
CA LEU A 350 -10.33 -9.25 -17.67
C LEU A 350 -9.85 -8.85 -19.06
N PRO A 351 -10.61 -8.04 -19.82
CA PRO A 351 -10.17 -7.50 -21.10
C PRO A 351 -8.83 -6.77 -21.02
N GLN A 352 -8.57 -6.06 -19.91
CA GLN A 352 -7.34 -5.33 -19.64
C GLN A 352 -6.10 -6.23 -19.64
N ALA A 353 -6.25 -7.52 -19.28
CA ALA A 353 -5.14 -8.48 -19.29
C ALA A 353 -4.72 -8.92 -20.69
N LYS A 354 -5.52 -8.64 -21.72
CA LYS A 354 -5.19 -8.95 -23.12
C LYS A 354 -4.34 -7.87 -23.77
N ILE A 355 -4.29 -6.68 -23.19
CA ILE A 355 -3.51 -5.54 -23.70
C ILE A 355 -2.03 -5.77 -23.37
N PRO A 356 -1.11 -5.65 -24.35
CA PRO A 356 0.33 -5.70 -24.10
C PRO A 356 0.77 -4.71 -23.02
N PHE A 357 1.80 -5.05 -22.24
CA PHE A 357 2.37 -4.10 -21.29
C PHE A 357 2.79 -2.81 -21.99
N SER A 358 2.38 -1.68 -21.44
CA SER A 358 2.72 -0.33 -21.90
C SER A 358 4.23 -0.06 -21.85
N GLU A 359 4.70 0.91 -22.64
CA GLU A 359 6.10 1.38 -22.52
C GLU A 359 6.33 2.04 -21.15
N GLU A 360 5.32 2.74 -20.62
CA GLU A 360 5.41 3.40 -19.32
C GLU A 360 5.70 2.41 -18.17
N ILE A 361 5.05 1.24 -18.13
CA ILE A 361 5.36 0.23 -17.10
C ILE A 361 6.72 -0.43 -17.35
N LYS A 362 7.10 -0.68 -18.61
CA LYS A 362 8.40 -1.26 -18.96
C LYS A 362 9.53 -0.36 -18.50
N GLU A 363 9.49 0.94 -18.84
CA GLU A 363 10.47 1.93 -18.41
C GLU A 363 10.56 2.03 -16.88
N GLN A 364 9.41 1.93 -16.20
CA GLN A 364 9.37 1.98 -14.75
C GLN A 364 10.07 0.77 -14.09
N VAL A 365 9.78 -0.46 -14.52
CA VAL A 365 10.17 -1.68 -13.76
C VAL A 365 11.30 -2.49 -14.39
N LEU A 366 11.45 -2.48 -15.71
CA LEU A 366 12.38 -3.36 -16.42
C LEU A 366 13.86 -3.09 -16.06
N PRO A 367 14.33 -1.84 -15.91
CA PRO A 367 15.72 -1.58 -15.49
C PRO A 367 16.02 -2.17 -14.11
N GLN A 368 15.06 -2.06 -13.18
CA GLN A 368 15.19 -2.57 -11.81
C GLN A 368 15.16 -4.10 -11.77
N LEU A 369 14.20 -4.72 -12.46
CA LEU A 369 14.04 -6.18 -12.48
C LEU A 369 15.12 -6.93 -13.27
N SER A 370 15.78 -6.24 -14.21
CA SER A 370 16.93 -6.79 -14.95
C SER A 370 18.23 -6.76 -14.14
N ASP A 371 18.33 -5.92 -13.10
CA ASP A 371 19.49 -5.84 -12.22
C ASP A 371 19.39 -6.85 -11.08
N MET A 372 20.31 -7.81 -11.05
CA MET A 372 20.36 -8.83 -10.00
C MET A 372 20.73 -8.25 -8.64
N ASN A 373 21.45 -7.12 -8.56
CA ASN A 373 21.74 -6.48 -7.29
C ASN A 373 20.44 -5.94 -6.66
N PHE A 374 19.61 -5.25 -7.45
CA PHE A 374 18.29 -4.79 -7.02
C PHE A 374 17.40 -5.95 -6.53
N VAL A 375 17.38 -7.08 -7.25
CA VAL A 375 16.62 -8.27 -6.83
C VAL A 375 17.15 -8.85 -5.51
N GLU A 376 18.47 -8.92 -5.33
CA GLU A 376 19.08 -9.36 -4.07
C GLU A 376 18.80 -8.39 -2.91
N GLU A 377 18.73 -7.09 -3.17
CA GLU A 377 18.31 -6.11 -2.16
C GLU A 377 16.88 -6.35 -1.69
N ILE A 378 15.93 -6.58 -2.60
CA ILE A 378 14.54 -6.95 -2.23
C ILE A 378 14.55 -8.21 -1.36
N CYS A 379 15.25 -9.26 -1.80
CA CYS A 379 15.36 -10.50 -1.03
C CYS A 379 15.95 -10.27 0.36
N THR A 380 16.95 -9.40 0.48
CA THR A 380 17.61 -9.07 1.75
C THR A 380 16.67 -8.29 2.68
N GLU A 381 15.91 -7.33 2.16
CA GLU A 381 14.90 -6.60 2.94
C GLU A 381 13.74 -7.52 3.38
N LEU A 382 13.30 -8.43 2.51
CA LEU A 382 12.31 -9.46 2.87
C LEU A 382 12.85 -10.42 3.93
N LEU A 383 14.15 -10.77 3.89
CA LEU A 383 14.79 -11.58 4.93
C LEU A 383 14.71 -10.88 6.29
N TYR A 384 15.08 -9.59 6.36
CA TYR A 384 14.99 -8.80 7.59
C TYR A 384 13.57 -8.68 8.13
N LEU A 385 12.57 -8.64 7.25
CA LEU A 385 11.16 -8.64 7.63
C LEU A 385 10.72 -10.02 8.14
N PHE A 386 11.00 -11.10 7.40
CA PHE A 386 10.44 -12.42 7.67
C PHE A 386 11.10 -13.08 8.88
N GLN A 387 12.37 -12.80 9.16
CA GLN A 387 13.08 -13.30 10.33
C GLN A 387 12.57 -12.74 11.67
N GLN A 388 11.69 -11.74 11.64
CA GLN A 388 11.01 -11.25 12.85
C GLN A 388 10.01 -12.28 13.41
N ASP A 389 9.59 -13.25 12.60
CA ASP A 389 8.74 -14.34 13.03
C ASP A 389 9.51 -15.36 13.87
N ARG A 390 8.96 -15.74 15.03
CA ARG A 390 9.56 -16.79 15.87
C ARG A 390 9.64 -18.16 15.20
N GLY A 391 8.77 -18.43 14.23
CA GLY A 391 8.75 -19.64 13.42
C GLY A 391 9.46 -19.50 12.09
N PHE A 392 10.34 -18.50 11.94
CA PHE A 392 11.12 -18.32 10.72
C PHE A 392 12.03 -19.53 10.46
N ASP A 393 11.97 -20.05 9.24
CA ASP A 393 12.83 -21.11 8.73
C ASP A 393 13.58 -20.58 7.50
N LYS A 394 14.90 -20.45 7.63
CA LYS A 394 15.76 -19.91 6.57
C LYS A 394 15.69 -20.73 5.28
N ARG A 395 15.57 -22.06 5.38
CA ARG A 395 15.52 -22.94 4.20
C ARG A 395 14.20 -22.77 3.45
N LEU A 396 13.08 -22.64 4.17
CA LEU A 396 11.79 -22.32 3.55
C LEU A 396 11.79 -20.91 2.94
N PHE A 397 12.41 -19.94 3.61
CA PHE A 397 12.57 -18.59 3.08
C PHE A 397 13.34 -18.57 1.75
N GLU A 398 14.47 -19.28 1.66
CA GLU A 398 15.22 -19.37 0.39
C GLU A 398 14.36 -19.98 -0.72
N ARG A 399 13.49 -20.96 -0.41
CA ARG A 399 12.55 -21.51 -1.39
C ARG A 399 11.50 -20.49 -1.83
N GLN A 400 10.99 -19.63 -0.94
CA GLN A 400 10.11 -18.50 -1.31
C GLN A 400 10.84 -17.56 -2.27
N MET A 401 12.09 -17.20 -1.97
CA MET A 401 12.88 -16.31 -2.83
C MET A 401 13.21 -16.97 -4.17
N SER A 402 13.42 -18.28 -4.22
CA SER A 402 13.62 -18.99 -5.49
C SER A 402 12.39 -18.98 -6.39
N VAL A 403 11.18 -19.03 -5.82
CA VAL A 403 9.94 -18.80 -6.59
C VAL A 403 9.86 -17.35 -7.06
N MET A 404 10.08 -16.38 -6.17
CA MET A 404 10.03 -14.96 -6.51
C MET A 404 11.02 -14.59 -7.63
N ARG A 405 12.25 -15.10 -7.59
CA ARG A 405 13.25 -14.92 -8.67
C ARG A 405 12.79 -15.52 -10.00
N GLY A 406 12.15 -16.68 -9.97
CA GLY A 406 11.55 -17.29 -11.17
C GLY A 406 10.41 -16.46 -11.75
N GLN A 407 9.57 -15.87 -10.90
CA GLN A 407 8.55 -14.91 -11.32
C GLN A 407 9.18 -13.65 -11.93
N ILE A 408 10.22 -13.09 -11.30
CA ILE A 408 10.94 -11.93 -11.84
C ILE A 408 11.56 -12.25 -13.20
N LEU A 409 12.16 -13.43 -13.38
CA LEU A 409 12.72 -13.87 -14.65
C LEU A 409 11.67 -13.90 -15.77
N ASN A 410 10.52 -14.54 -15.52
CA ASN A 410 9.43 -14.60 -16.50
C ASN A 410 8.86 -13.22 -16.81
N LEU A 411 8.66 -12.37 -15.80
CA LEU A 411 8.15 -11.01 -15.97
C LEU A 411 9.11 -10.16 -16.80
N THR A 412 10.42 -10.19 -16.50
CA THR A 412 11.45 -9.49 -17.26
C THR A 412 11.43 -9.90 -18.73
N GLN A 413 11.30 -11.20 -19.01
CA GLN A 413 11.21 -11.69 -20.39
C GLN A 413 9.91 -11.25 -21.08
N ALA A 414 8.77 -11.34 -20.40
CA ALA A 414 7.48 -10.89 -20.95
C ALA A 414 7.47 -9.40 -21.29
N LEU A 415 8.07 -8.56 -20.44
CA LEU A 415 8.20 -7.12 -20.67
C LEU A 415 9.07 -6.82 -21.91
N ARG A 416 10.21 -7.52 -22.06
CA ARG A 416 11.10 -7.39 -23.23
C ARG A 416 10.42 -7.82 -24.53
N ASP A 417 9.63 -8.88 -24.49
CA ASP A 417 8.93 -9.42 -25.66
C ASP A 417 7.63 -8.67 -25.99
N GLY A 418 7.27 -7.64 -25.21
CA GLY A 418 6.01 -6.91 -25.41
C GLY A 418 4.77 -7.78 -25.20
N LYS A 419 4.82 -8.77 -24.30
CA LYS A 419 3.68 -9.64 -23.97
C LYS A 419 2.61 -8.88 -23.18
N SER A 420 1.40 -9.42 -23.18
CA SER A 420 0.30 -8.99 -22.29
C SER A 420 0.29 -9.76 -20.97
N PRO A 421 -0.40 -9.26 -19.93
CA PRO A 421 -0.58 -9.98 -18.67
C PRO A 421 -1.11 -11.42 -18.83
N VAL A 422 -2.04 -11.67 -19.76
CA VAL A 422 -2.56 -13.01 -20.01
C VAL A 422 -1.49 -13.94 -20.62
N GLN A 423 -0.63 -13.42 -21.49
CA GLN A 423 0.49 -14.19 -22.05
C GLN A 423 1.58 -14.47 -21.00
N LEU A 424 1.82 -13.53 -20.08
CA LEU A 424 2.74 -13.71 -18.95
C LEU A 424 2.32 -14.87 -18.04
N VAL A 425 1.03 -14.97 -17.70
CA VAL A 425 0.54 -16.06 -16.81
C VAL A 425 0.52 -17.43 -17.50
N GLN A 426 0.58 -17.47 -18.83
CA GLN A 426 0.71 -18.70 -19.63
C GLN A 426 2.16 -19.19 -19.72
N MET A 427 3.15 -18.36 -19.33
CA MET A 427 4.55 -18.78 -19.34
C MET A 427 4.79 -19.92 -18.34
N PRO A 428 5.62 -20.92 -18.70
CA PRO A 428 5.95 -22.02 -17.80
C PRO A 428 6.54 -21.52 -16.47
N ALA A 429 6.14 -22.16 -15.38
CA ALA A 429 6.61 -21.80 -14.05
C ALA A 429 8.10 -22.17 -13.87
N VAL A 430 8.90 -21.17 -13.50
CA VAL A 430 10.34 -21.30 -13.27
C VAL A 430 10.66 -21.09 -11.79
N ILE A 431 11.67 -21.79 -11.30
CA ILE A 431 12.30 -21.58 -10.00
C ILE A 431 13.79 -21.28 -10.26
N VAL A 432 14.33 -20.29 -9.54
CA VAL A 432 15.74 -19.90 -9.65
C VAL A 432 16.42 -20.09 -8.29
N GLU A 433 17.28 -21.10 -8.19
CA GLU A 433 18.00 -21.45 -6.97
C GLU A 433 19.38 -20.77 -6.94
N ARG A 434 19.81 -20.31 -5.76
CA ARG A 434 21.20 -19.86 -5.54
C ARG A 434 22.09 -21.07 -5.31
N SER A 435 23.20 -21.14 -6.04
CA SER A 435 24.26 -22.13 -5.82
C SER A 435 25.00 -21.80 -4.53
N SER A 436 24.90 -22.66 -3.50
CA SER A 436 25.69 -22.51 -2.28
C SER A 436 27.11 -23.02 -2.52
N GLY A 437 28.07 -22.15 -2.83
CA GLY A 437 29.48 -22.58 -2.93
C GLY A 437 30.46 -21.65 -3.64
N SER A 438 30.03 -20.54 -4.23
CA SER A 438 30.91 -19.61 -4.97
C SER A 438 30.91 -18.22 -4.32
N ARG A 439 32.09 -17.57 -4.29
CA ARG A 439 32.22 -16.13 -3.94
C ARG A 439 31.46 -15.22 -4.91
N PHE A 440 31.06 -15.75 -6.07
CA PHE A 440 30.22 -15.11 -7.08
C PHE A 440 28.82 -15.74 -7.10
N PHE A 441 27.78 -14.91 -7.20
CA PHE A 441 26.39 -15.37 -7.30
C PHE A 441 26.23 -16.25 -8.55
N SER A 442 26.01 -17.55 -8.35
CA SER A 442 25.62 -18.49 -9.40
C SER A 442 24.17 -18.88 -9.17
N PHE A 443 23.37 -18.86 -10.22
CA PHE A 443 21.95 -19.19 -10.18
C PHE A 443 21.65 -20.35 -11.13
N THR A 444 20.84 -21.30 -10.67
CA THR A 444 20.36 -22.42 -11.50
C THR A 444 18.88 -22.25 -11.77
N GLN A 445 18.50 -22.28 -13.05
CA GLN A 445 17.10 -22.24 -13.48
C GLN A 445 16.55 -23.66 -13.56
N ARG A 446 15.35 -23.88 -13.02
CA ARG A 446 14.62 -25.15 -13.13
C ARG A 446 13.18 -24.89 -13.51
N PHE A 447 12.70 -25.60 -14.52
CA PHE A 447 11.29 -25.59 -14.92
C PHE A 447 10.51 -26.61 -14.08
N GLN A 448 9.34 -26.22 -13.57
CA GLN A 448 8.46 -27.15 -12.88
C GLN A 448 7.62 -27.92 -13.91
N ASN A 449 8.23 -28.90 -14.59
CA ASN A 449 7.49 -29.85 -15.42
C ASN A 449 6.97 -30.99 -14.55
N LYS A 450 5.74 -30.87 -14.05
CA LYS A 450 4.92 -32.02 -13.70
C LYS A 450 3.71 -32.00 -14.63
N SER A 451 3.62 -33.00 -15.51
CA SER A 451 2.44 -33.25 -16.33
C SER A 451 1.20 -33.24 -15.43
N PRO A 452 0.10 -32.58 -15.85
CA PRO A 452 -1.14 -32.70 -15.12
C PRO A 452 -1.56 -34.18 -15.11
N PHE A 453 -1.95 -34.71 -13.95
CA PHE A 453 -2.42 -36.09 -13.82
C PHE A 453 -3.69 -36.38 -14.64
N PHE A 454 -4.33 -35.33 -15.16
CA PHE A 454 -5.38 -35.40 -16.17
C PHE A 454 -5.19 -34.30 -17.22
N SER A 455 -4.84 -34.68 -18.44
CA SER A 455 -5.10 -33.87 -19.63
C SER A 455 -6.51 -34.17 -20.09
N TRP A 456 -7.41 -33.18 -20.10
CA TRP A 456 -8.65 -33.31 -20.86
C TRP A 456 -8.30 -33.15 -22.34
N CYS A 457 -8.58 -34.19 -23.12
CA CYS A 457 -8.67 -34.15 -24.57
C CYS A 457 -9.83 -33.26 -25.02
#